data_AF-A0A353GEL2-F1
#
_entry.id   AF-A0A353GEL2-F1
#
_cell.length_a   1.000
_cell.length_b   1.000
_cell.length_c   1.000
_cell.angle_alpha   90.00
_cell.angle_beta   90.00
_cell.angle_gamma   90.00
#
_symmetry.space_group_name_H-M   'P 1'
#
loop_
_entity.id
_entity.type
_entity.pdbx_description
1 polymer ?
#
loop_
_entity_poly.entity_id
_entity_poly.type
_entity_poly.pdbx_seq_one_letter_code
_entity_poly.pdbx_strand_id
1 'polypeptide(L)'
;MGEFLAVNCFDHEETVEQDSGLKILVFYKAPSCKLCIYSSIRDGEVNCMLGACDSENKSLDDGSKKWCYLTGLLIQGGFVEKEEIWARSSNSFKSNKELLDEIGNDLKQHFDGLVKLLSSS
;
A
#
# COMPACT_ATOMS: atom_id res chain seq x y z
N MET A 1 11.10 4.60 -4.74
CA MET A 1 10.58 4.26 -3.39
C MET A 1 11.47 4.71 -2.21
N GLY A 2 12.72 4.26 -2.07
CA GLY A 2 13.53 4.51 -0.86
C GLY A 2 13.70 5.99 -0.46
N GLU A 3 13.89 6.87 -1.44
CA GLU A 3 13.94 8.32 -1.21
C GLU A 3 12.63 8.87 -0.61
N PHE A 4 11.47 8.40 -1.08
CA PHE A 4 10.17 8.83 -0.56
C PHE A 4 10.01 8.45 0.91
N LEU A 5 10.40 7.22 1.27
CA LEU A 5 10.36 6.74 2.65
C LEU A 5 11.23 7.61 3.57
N ALA A 6 12.46 7.90 3.13
CA ALA A 6 13.39 8.74 3.89
C ALA A 6 12.89 10.18 4.08
N VAL A 7 12.38 10.80 3.01
CA VAL A 7 11.87 12.20 3.05
C VAL A 7 10.66 12.33 3.99
N ASN A 8 9.83 11.30 4.09
CA ASN A 8 8.60 11.32 4.90
C ASN A 8 8.77 10.63 6.27
N CYS A 9 10.01 10.36 6.69
CA CYS A 9 10.33 9.74 7.98
C CYS A 9 9.61 8.41 8.22
N PHE A 10 9.54 7.56 7.19
CA PHE A 10 9.09 6.20 7.33
C PHE A 10 10.22 5.31 7.82
N ASP A 11 10.01 4.69 8.98
CA ASP A 11 10.89 3.65 9.51
C ASP A 11 10.31 2.26 9.18
N HIS A 12 11.18 1.30 8.91
CA HIS A 12 10.76 -0.11 8.81
C HIS A 12 10.26 -0.59 10.17
N GLU A 13 9.05 -1.16 10.19
CA GLU A 13 8.43 -1.69 11.41
C GLU A 13 8.49 -3.22 11.45
N GLU A 14 8.12 -3.87 10.34
CA GLU A 14 7.98 -5.33 10.31
C GLU A 14 8.01 -5.87 8.87
N THR A 15 8.46 -7.12 8.71
CA THR A 15 8.27 -7.90 7.48
C THR A 15 7.57 -9.21 7.84
N VAL A 16 6.44 -9.48 7.19
CA VAL A 16 5.60 -10.65 7.43
C VAL A 16 5.47 -11.46 6.16
N GLU A 17 5.76 -12.75 6.23
CA GLU A 17 5.44 -13.70 5.17
C GLU A 17 4.08 -14.35 5.46
N GLN A 18 3.15 -14.23 4.52
CA GLN A 18 1.80 -14.81 4.62
C GLN A 18 1.62 -15.92 3.59
N ASP A 19 0.69 -16.84 3.89
CA ASP A 19 0.33 -17.97 3.02
C ASP A 19 1.56 -18.79 2.56
N SER A 20 2.48 -19.10 3.49
CA SER A 20 3.71 -19.88 3.23
C SER A 20 4.63 -19.28 2.14
N GLY A 21 4.86 -17.96 2.17
CA GLY A 21 5.78 -17.26 1.26
C GLY A 21 5.15 -16.88 -0.09
N LEU A 22 3.85 -17.13 -0.26
CA LEU A 22 3.10 -16.65 -1.43
C LEU A 22 2.85 -15.14 -1.37
N LYS A 23 2.93 -14.55 -0.17
CA LYS A 23 2.84 -13.11 0.03
C LYS A 23 3.92 -12.63 0.99
N ILE A 24 4.60 -11.55 0.63
CA ILE A 24 5.53 -10.84 1.53
C ILE A 24 4.96 -9.45 1.75
N LEU A 25 4.74 -9.09 3.01
CA LEU A 25 4.26 -7.77 3.42
C LEU A 25 5.39 -7.07 4.18
N VAL A 26 5.69 -5.84 3.79
CA VAL A 26 6.69 -4.99 4.44
C VAL A 26 6.00 -3.75 4.95
N PHE A 27 5.97 -3.60 6.27
CA PHE A 27 5.34 -2.51 6.98
C PHE A 27 6.35 -1.43 7.33
N TYR A 28 5.96 -0.19 7.06
CA TYR A 28 6.67 1.01 7.47
C TYR A 28 5.73 1.91 8.27
N LYS A 29 6.29 2.68 9.19
CA LYS A 29 5.55 3.64 10.00
C LYS A 29 6.19 5.02 9.93
N ALA A 30 5.34 6.02 9.72
CA ALA A 30 5.66 7.43 9.90
C ALA A 30 4.79 7.99 11.04
N PRO A 31 5.07 9.22 11.54
CA PRO A 31 4.24 9.85 12.55
C PRO A 31 2.77 10.08 12.12
N SER A 32 2.53 10.19 10.81
CA SER A 32 1.23 10.55 10.22
C SER A 32 0.41 9.38 9.67
N CYS A 33 1.05 8.26 9.30
CA CYS A 33 0.38 7.06 8.82
C CYS A 33 1.31 5.83 8.84
N LYS A 34 0.74 4.68 8.46
CA LYS A 34 1.49 3.47 8.12
C LYS A 34 1.40 3.18 6.62
N LEU A 35 2.44 2.52 6.12
CA LEU A 35 2.55 2.07 4.73
C LEU A 35 2.83 0.57 4.73
N CYS A 36 2.13 -0.18 3.89
CA CYS A 36 2.41 -1.59 3.64
C CYS A 36 2.68 -1.79 2.17
N ILE A 37 3.90 -2.22 1.83
CA ILE A 37 4.23 -2.68 0.48
C ILE A 37 4.17 -4.20 0.52
N TYR A 38 3.41 -4.80 -0.39
CA TYR A 38 3.32 -6.25 -0.45
C TYR A 38 3.52 -6.78 -1.86
N SER A 39 4.06 -7.98 -1.96
CA SER A 39 4.09 -8.77 -3.19
C SER A 39 3.21 -10.01 -3.02
N SER A 40 2.46 -10.36 -4.06
CA SER A 40 1.67 -11.60 -4.11
C SER A 40 2.10 -12.41 -5.34
N ILE A 41 2.59 -13.62 -5.13
CA ILE A 41 2.93 -14.56 -6.22
C ILE A 41 1.65 -14.97 -6.96
N ARG A 42 0.52 -15.09 -6.25
CA ARG A 42 -0.76 -15.52 -6.84
C ARG A 42 -1.35 -14.46 -7.75
N ASP A 43 -1.23 -13.20 -7.34
CA ASP A 43 -1.82 -12.08 -8.08
C ASP A 43 -0.78 -11.44 -9.02
N GLY A 44 0.48 -11.90 -8.98
CA GLY A 44 1.55 -11.47 -9.88
C GLY A 44 1.99 -10.01 -9.69
N GLU A 45 1.60 -9.39 -8.58
CA GLU A 45 1.68 -7.93 -8.42
C GLU A 45 2.38 -7.53 -7.12
N VAL A 46 3.18 -6.47 -7.22
CA VAL A 46 3.62 -5.65 -6.09
C VAL A 46 2.63 -4.50 -5.95
N ASN A 47 2.09 -4.32 -4.75
CA ASN A 47 1.07 -3.33 -4.46
C ASN A 47 1.35 -2.61 -3.13
N CYS A 48 0.56 -1.57 -2.87
CA CYS A 48 0.73 -0.69 -1.72
C CYS A 48 -0.60 -0.41 -1.04
N MET A 49 -0.57 -0.38 0.30
CA MET A 49 -1.66 0.10 1.13
C MET A 49 -1.17 1.19 2.09
N LEU A 50 -2.07 2.09 2.43
CA LEU A 50 -1.89 3.04 3.53
C LEU A 50 -2.86 2.72 4.65
N GLY A 51 -2.44 2.96 5.89
CA GLY A 51 -3.29 2.82 7.06
C GLY A 51 -3.06 3.94 8.06
N ALA A 52 -3.98 4.09 9.01
CA ALA A 52 -3.83 5.00 10.13
C ALA A 52 -2.64 4.57 11.04
N CYS A 53 -2.12 5.51 11.85
CA CYS A 53 -0.98 5.25 12.74
C CYS A 53 -1.23 4.16 13.79
N ASP A 54 -2.48 4.00 14.21
CA ASP A 54 -2.94 3.01 15.20
C ASP A 54 -3.35 1.68 14.54
N SER A 55 -3.26 1.57 13.21
CA SER A 55 -3.56 0.33 12.51
C SER A 55 -2.61 -0.77 12.96
N GLU A 56 -3.19 -1.91 13.33
CA GLU A 56 -2.42 -3.13 13.59
C GLU A 56 -1.83 -3.64 12.27
N ASN A 57 -0.60 -4.17 12.34
CA ASN A 57 0.00 -4.86 11.20
C ASN A 57 -0.66 -6.23 11.10
N LYS A 58 -1.67 -6.33 10.24
CA LYS A 58 -2.43 -7.57 10.02
C LYS A 58 -2.50 -7.88 8.53
N SER A 59 -3.03 -9.06 8.20
CA SER A 59 -3.18 -9.52 6.82
C SER A 59 -4.04 -8.58 5.98
N LEU A 60 -3.81 -8.65 4.67
CA LEU A 60 -4.54 -7.92 3.62
C LEU A 60 -6.08 -8.06 3.71
N ASP A 61 -6.55 -9.06 4.45
CA ASP A 61 -7.94 -9.50 4.52
C ASP A 61 -8.57 -9.34 5.92
N ASP A 62 -7.99 -8.53 6.81
CA ASP A 62 -8.44 -8.39 8.20
C ASP A 62 -9.84 -7.75 8.36
N GLY A 63 -10.47 -7.29 7.27
CA GLY A 63 -11.85 -6.76 7.28
C GLY A 63 -12.05 -5.47 8.08
N SER A 64 -11.03 -5.00 8.79
CA SER A 64 -11.05 -3.85 9.69
C SER A 64 -11.15 -2.49 8.98
N LYS A 65 -11.09 -2.45 7.63
CA LYS A 65 -11.13 -1.25 6.78
C LYS A 65 -10.11 -0.16 7.11
N LYS A 66 -9.17 -0.44 8.03
CA LYS A 66 -8.12 0.49 8.46
C LYS A 66 -6.93 0.58 7.51
N TRP A 67 -6.88 -0.32 6.53
CA TRP A 67 -5.90 -0.34 5.46
C TRP A 67 -6.62 -0.12 4.13
N CYS A 68 -6.04 0.73 3.28
CA CYS A 68 -6.62 1.14 2.01
C CYS A 68 -5.58 0.99 0.91
N TYR A 69 -5.97 0.34 -0.18
CA TYR A 69 -5.12 0.23 -1.35
C TYR A 69 -4.86 1.60 -1.96
N LEU A 70 -3.60 1.87 -2.31
CA LEU A 70 -3.18 3.12 -2.94
C LEU A 70 -3.98 3.38 -4.22
N THR A 71 -4.14 2.37 -5.08
CA THR A 71 -4.94 2.43 -6.31
C THR A 71 -6.40 2.81 -6.04
N GLY A 72 -7.02 2.25 -4.99
CA GLY A 72 -8.37 2.64 -4.58
C GLY A 72 -8.46 4.12 -4.20
N LEU A 73 -7.51 4.61 -3.40
CA LEU A 73 -7.46 6.01 -2.99
C LEU A 73 -7.26 6.96 -4.18
N LEU A 74 -6.42 6.59 -5.15
CA LEU A 74 -6.12 7.41 -6.33
C LEU A 74 -7.28 7.44 -7.35
N ILE A 75 -7.98 6.33 -7.56
CA ILE A 75 -9.00 6.22 -8.61
C ILE A 75 -10.30 6.95 -8.24
N GLN A 76 -10.68 6.98 -6.95
CA GLN A 76 -11.99 7.51 -6.53
C GLN A 76 -11.94 8.56 -5.42
N GLY A 77 -10.76 8.93 -4.91
CA GLY A 77 -10.67 9.79 -3.73
C GLY A 77 -11.34 9.16 -2.49
N GLY A 78 -11.39 7.83 -2.44
CA GLY A 78 -12.16 7.08 -1.44
C GLY A 78 -11.74 5.61 -1.32
N PHE A 79 -12.46 4.88 -0.47
CA PHE A 79 -12.16 3.51 -0.06
C PHE A 79 -12.76 2.51 -1.06
N VAL A 80 -11.92 1.80 -1.81
CA VAL A 80 -12.36 0.77 -2.77
C VAL A 80 -11.89 -0.60 -2.31
N GLU A 81 -12.75 -1.61 -2.43
CA GLU A 81 -12.44 -3.01 -2.10
C GLU A 81 -11.52 -3.65 -3.15
N LYS A 82 -10.73 -4.64 -2.71
CA LYS A 82 -9.68 -5.29 -3.51
C LYS A 82 -10.16 -5.84 -4.86
N GLU A 83 -11.37 -6.42 -4.92
CA GLU A 83 -11.90 -7.01 -6.16
C GLU A 83 -12.11 -5.99 -7.28
N GLU A 84 -12.52 -4.75 -6.96
CA GLU A 84 -12.75 -3.72 -7.97
C GLU A 84 -11.43 -3.13 -8.51
N ILE A 85 -10.38 -3.15 -7.70
CA ILE A 85 -9.03 -2.72 -8.10
C ILE A 85 -8.43 -3.72 -9.09
N TRP A 86 -8.52 -5.02 -8.80
CA TRP A 86 -8.01 -6.07 -9.68
C TRP A 86 -8.73 -6.12 -11.02
N ALA A 87 -10.02 -5.79 -11.07
CA ALA A 87 -10.76 -5.71 -12.32
C ALA A 87 -10.29 -4.57 -13.26
N ARG A 88 -9.58 -3.56 -12.72
CA ARG A 88 -9.09 -2.39 -13.48
C ARG A 88 -7.59 -2.42 -13.76
N SER A 89 -6.81 -3.22 -13.04
CA SER A 89 -5.38 -3.40 -13.31
C SER A 89 -5.23 -4.11 -14.67
N SER A 90 -4.89 -3.36 -15.71
CA SER A 90 -4.73 -3.88 -17.06
C SER A 90 -3.43 -4.68 -17.17
N ASN A 91 -3.56 -5.93 -17.65
CA ASN A 91 -2.50 -6.91 -17.92
C ASN A 91 -1.31 -6.35 -18.72
N SER A 92 -0.40 -5.64 -18.06
CA SER A 92 0.94 -5.36 -18.57
C SER A 92 1.95 -6.06 -17.66
N PHE A 93 2.85 -6.84 -18.26
CA PHE A 93 3.93 -7.52 -17.56
C PHE A 93 4.97 -6.48 -17.11
N LYS A 94 4.69 -5.76 -16.01
CA LYS A 94 5.64 -4.87 -15.35
C LYS A 94 6.49 -5.68 -14.39
N SER A 95 7.78 -5.36 -14.33
CA SER A 95 8.66 -5.91 -13.30
C SER A 95 8.34 -5.33 -11.93
N ASN A 96 8.73 -6.02 -10.85
CA ASN A 96 8.57 -5.53 -9.47
C ASN A 96 9.21 -4.15 -9.27
N LYS A 97 10.31 -3.85 -9.97
CA LYS A 97 10.97 -2.56 -9.88
C LYS A 97 10.12 -1.45 -10.47
N GLU A 98 9.53 -1.68 -11.65
CA GLU A 98 8.65 -0.70 -12.30
C GLU A 98 7.41 -0.44 -11.46
N LEU A 99 6.82 -1.48 -10.87
CA LEU A 99 5.68 -1.33 -9.95
C LEU A 99 6.06 -0.51 -8.70
N LEU A 100 7.22 -0.76 -8.10
CA LEU A 100 7.70 0.01 -6.94
C LEU A 100 8.02 1.48 -7.28
N ASP A 101 8.50 1.73 -8.50
CA ASP A 101 8.76 3.08 -8.97
C ASP A 101 7.46 3.84 -9.24
N GLU A 102 6.44 3.19 -9.81
CA GLU A 102 5.09 3.76 -9.98
C GLU A 102 4.44 4.09 -8.64
N ILE A 103 4.39 3.13 -7.71
CA ILE A 103 3.87 3.36 -6.35
C ILE A 103 4.61 4.54 -5.70
N GLY A 104 5.94 4.58 -5.83
CA GLY A 104 6.74 5.66 -5.28
C GLY A 104 6.42 7.03 -5.89
N ASN A 105 6.15 7.08 -7.19
CA ASN A 105 5.78 8.32 -7.89
C ASN A 105 4.36 8.78 -7.50
N ASP A 106 3.42 7.86 -7.41
CA ASP A 106 2.05 8.15 -7.00
C ASP A 106 2.00 8.70 -5.58
N LEU A 107 2.73 8.07 -4.66
CA LEU A 107 2.89 8.58 -3.30
C LEU A 107 3.51 9.98 -3.33
N LYS A 108 4.62 10.20 -4.03
CA LYS A 108 5.24 11.53 -4.14
C LYS A 108 4.27 12.61 -4.63
N GLN A 109 3.35 12.30 -5.53
CA GLN A 109 2.42 13.26 -6.11
C GLN A 109 1.18 13.52 -5.22
N HIS A 110 0.73 12.52 -4.47
CA HIS A 110 -0.59 12.56 -3.82
C HIS A 110 -0.56 12.42 -2.28
N PHE A 111 0.60 12.14 -1.67
CA PHE A 111 0.72 11.72 -0.27
C PHE A 111 -0.04 12.62 0.72
N ASP A 112 0.12 13.94 0.65
CA ASP A 112 -0.54 14.87 1.56
C ASP A 112 -2.08 14.77 1.50
N GLY A 113 -2.64 14.53 0.32
CA GLY A 113 -4.06 14.31 0.12
C GLY A 113 -4.51 12.98 0.71
N LEU A 114 -3.72 11.92 0.49
CA LEU A 114 -4.00 10.58 1.00
C LEU A 114 -4.00 10.54 2.54
N VAL A 115 -3.01 11.17 3.18
CA VAL A 115 -2.91 11.25 4.65
C VAL A 115 -4.09 12.00 5.25
N LYS A 116 -4.56 13.08 4.60
CA LYS A 116 -5.76 13.80 5.04
C LYS A 116 -7.02 12.93 4.97
N LEU A 117 -7.17 12.12 3.93
CA LEU A 117 -8.31 11.20 3.79
C LEU A 117 -8.34 10.16 4.91
N LEU A 118 -7.17 9.59 5.25
CA LEU A 118 -7.01 8.65 6.36
C LEU A 118 -7.33 9.26 7.73
N SER A 119 -7.10 10.56 7.87
CA SER A 119 -7.34 11.30 9.13
C SER A 119 -8.79 11.79 9.27
N SER A 120 -9.57 11.75 8.19
CA SER A 120 -10.96 12.23 8.13
C SER A 120 -11.99 11.11 8.24
N SER A 121 -11.55 9.86 8.41
CA SER A 121 -12.35 8.63 8.42
C SER A 121 -12.33 7.98 9.78
#